data_AF-A0A945MQW5-F1
#
_entry.id   AF-A0A945MQW5-F1
#
_cell.length_a   1.000
_cell.length_b   1.000
_cell.length_c   1.000
_cell.angle_alpha   90.00
_cell.angle_beta   90.00
_cell.angle_gamma   90.00
#
_symmetry.space_group_name_H-M   'P 1'
#
loop_
_entity.id
_entity.type
_entity.pdbx_description
1 polymer ?
#
loop_
_entity_poly.entity_id
_entity_poly.type
_entity_poly.pdbx_seq_one_letter_code
_entity_poly.pdbx_strand_id
1 'polypeptide(L)' 'MITIAVVADTHGLLRPEIPNAIKDVDHIIHAGDLGKMEILDKLNGIAPTSIRPG' A
#
# COMPACT_ATOMS: atom_id res chain seq x y z
N MET A 1 0.66 -19.66 5.22
CA MET A 1 1.35 -18.61 6.01
C MET A 1 0.82 -17.30 5.48
N ILE A 2 0.50 -16.32 6.34
CA ILE A 2 -0.07 -15.03 5.90
C ILE A 2 1.05 -13.99 5.90
N THR A 3 1.22 -13.31 4.77
CA THR A 3 2.19 -12.24 4.54
C THR A 3 1.47 -10.91 4.42
N ILE A 4 1.85 -9.94 5.25
CA ILE A 4 1.26 -8.59 5.24
C ILE A 4 2.36 -7.59 4.92
N ALA A 5 2.15 -6.77 3.88
CA ALA A 5 3.00 -5.63 3.61
C ALA A 5 2.54 -4.39 4.37
N VAL A 6 3.48 -3.68 4.99
CA VAL A 6 3.21 -2.39 5.62
C VAL A 6 3.87 -1.30 4.78
N VAL A 7 3.06 -0.36 4.29
CA VAL A 7 3.50 0.83 3.55
C VAL A 7 3.13 2.04 4.39
N ALA A 8 4.01 3.02 4.50
CA ALA A 8 3.72 4.24 5.24
C ALA A 8 4.27 5.45 4.49
N ASP A 9 3.65 6.60 4.72
CA ASP A 9 4.18 7.91 4.34
C ASP A 9 4.49 8.06 2.85
N THR A 10 3.52 7.68 2.00
CA THR A 10 3.70 7.79 0.55
C THR A 10 3.68 9.24 0.08
N HIS A 11 3.09 10.19 0.83
CA HIS A 11 2.96 11.60 0.44
C HIS A 11 2.42 11.77 -1.00
N GLY A 12 1.52 10.86 -1.42
CA GLY A 12 0.97 10.83 -2.79
C GLY A 12 1.94 10.31 -3.86
N LEU A 13 3.07 9.71 -3.50
CA LEU A 13 4.07 9.13 -4.39
C LEU A 13 4.35 7.66 -4.04
N LEU A 14 3.99 6.75 -4.95
CA LEU A 14 4.37 5.34 -4.84
C LEU A 14 5.64 5.11 -5.66
N ARG A 15 6.76 4.81 -4.99
CA ARG A 15 8.02 4.49 -5.67
C ARG A 15 7.86 3.21 -6.50
N PRO A 16 8.44 3.14 -7.71
CA PRO A 16 8.26 2.01 -8.63
C PRO A 16 8.83 0.68 -8.10
N GLU A 17 9.73 0.72 -7.12
CA GLU A 17 10.23 -0.47 -6.43
C GLU A 17 9.21 -1.12 -5.46
N ILE A 18 8.27 -0.35 -4.91
CA ILE A 18 7.32 -0.85 -3.90
C ILE A 18 6.41 -1.95 -4.45
N PRO A 19 5.74 -1.78 -5.60
CA PRO A 19 4.88 -2.83 -6.17
C PRO A 19 5.58 -4.17 -6.36
N ASN A 20 6.87 -4.17 -6.71
CA ASN A 20 7.64 -5.39 -6.86
C ASN A 20 7.99 -6.02 -5.50
N ALA A 21 8.26 -5.19 -4.48
CA ALA A 21 8.60 -5.66 -3.14
C ALA A 21 7.41 -6.25 -2.38
N ILE A 22 6.20 -5.77 -2.66
CA ILE A 22 4.95 -6.23 -2.02
C ILE A 22 4.12 -7.13 -2.94
N LYS A 23 4.72 -7.60 -4.04
CA LYS A 23 4.10 -8.56 -4.93
C LYS A 23 3.87 -9.87 -4.17
N ASP A 24 2.69 -10.47 -4.34
CA ASP A 24 2.31 -11.75 -3.74
C ASP A 24 2.07 -11.74 -2.21
N VAL A 25 1.84 -10.57 -1.61
CA VAL A 25 1.37 -10.47 -0.22
C VAL A 25 -0.14 -10.69 -0.12
N ASP A 26 -0.60 -11.25 1.00
CA ASP A 26 -2.02 -11.50 1.24
C ASP A 26 -2.79 -10.20 1.55
N HIS A 27 -2.11 -9.21 2.14
CA HIS A 27 -2.73 -7.96 2.55
C HIS A 27 -1.73 -6.80 2.61
N ILE A 28 -2.20 -5.58 2.37
CA ILE A 28 -1.42 -4.35 2.50
C ILE A 28 -2.04 -3.47 3.58
N ILE A 29 -1.21 -2.90 4.46
CA ILE A 29 -1.61 -1.89 5.43
C ILE A 29 -0.89 -0.58 5.09
N HIS A 30 -1.65 0.46 4.77
CA HIS A 30 -1.13 1.82 4.66
C HIS A 30 -1.20 2.53 6.02
N ALA A 31 -0.07 2.64 6.71
CA ALA A 31 0.05 3.13 8.08
C ALA A 31 0.54 4.60 8.18
N GLY A 32 0.07 5.47 7.28
CA GLY A 32 0.47 6.88 7.26
C GLY A 32 -0.34 7.71 6.28
N ASP A 33 0.14 8.91 5.96
CA ASP A 33 -0.55 9.83 5.05
C ASP A 33 -0.56 9.29 3.62
N LEU A 34 -1.77 8.99 3.14
CA LEU A 34 -1.99 8.51 1.77
C LEU A 34 -1.71 9.62 0.75
N GLY A 35 -2.00 10.88 1.11
CA GLY A 35 -1.96 12.06 0.25
C GLY A 35 -2.96 12.05 -0.90
N LYS A 36 -2.95 11.01 -1.76
CA LYS A 36 -3.79 10.88 -2.96
C LYS A 36 -4.51 9.54 -3.01
N MET A 37 -5.80 9.55 -3.34
CA MET A 37 -6.60 8.34 -3.54
C MET A 37 -6.04 7.42 -4.62
N GLU A 38 -5.33 7.96 -5.62
CA GLU A 38 -4.65 7.18 -6.66
C GLU A 38 -3.64 6.15 -6.10
N ILE A 39 -3.06 6.41 -4.92
CA ILE A 39 -2.16 5.46 -4.25
C ILE A 39 -2.95 4.28 -3.72
N LEU A 40 -4.14 4.52 -3.16
CA LEU A 40 -5.01 3.46 -2.70
C LEU A 40 -5.46 2.56 -3.86
N ASP A 41 -5.82 3.15 -5.00
CA ASP A 41 -6.21 2.38 -6.19
C ASP A 41 -5.05 1.50 -6.69
N LYS A 42 -3.82 2.03 -6.70
CA LYS A 42 -2.63 1.27 -7.07
C LYS A 42 -2.33 0.13 -6.11
N LEU A 43 -2.45 0.36 -4.80
CA LEU A 43 -2.21 -0.67 -3.78
C LEU A 43 -3.30 -1.76 -3.81
N ASN A 44 -4.57 -1.36 -3.95
CA ASN A 44 -5.69 -2.29 -4.11
C ASN A 44 -5.58 -3.16 -5.37
N GLY A 45 -4.92 -2.66 -6.41
CA GLY A 45 -4.61 -3.46 -7.60
C GLY A 45 -3.58 -4.57 -7.36
N ILE A 46 -2.82 -4.52 -6.26
CA ILE A 46 -1.82 -5.53 -5.89
C ILE A 46 -2.41 -6.55 -4.91
N ALA A 47 -2.97 -6.06 -3.81
CA ALA A 47 -3.59 -6.89 -2.78
C ALA A 47 -4.62 -6.06 -1.99
N PRO A 48 -5.56 -6.70 -1.26
CA PRO A 48 -6.50 -6.00 -0.40
C PRO A 48 -5.77 -5.03 0.52
N THR A 49 -6.15 -3.74 0.47
CA THR A 49 -5.45 -2.69 1.21
C THR A 49 -6.35 -2.13 2.32
N SER A 50 -5.83 -2.10 3.55
CA SER A 50 -6.43 -1.35 4.65
C SER A 50 -5.66 -0.06 4.88
N ILE A 51 -6.40 1.04 5.02
CA ILE A 51 -5.85 2.34 5.37
C ILE A 51 -6.30 2.71 6.78
N ARG A 52 -5.44 3.38 7.53
CA ARG A 52 -5.90 4.12 8.70
C ARG A 52 -6.37 5.50 8.24
N PRO A 53 -7.66 5.87 8.44
CA PRO A 53 -8.06 7.26 8.25
C PRO A 53 -7.36 8.11 9.32
N GLY A 54 -6.64 9.12 8.84
CA GLY A 54 -6.03 10.19 9.63
C GLY A 54 -6.75 11.50 9.37
#